data_AF-A0A840PUD5-F1
#
_entry.id   AF-A0A840PUD5-F1
#
_cell.length_a   1.000
_cell.length_b   1.000
_cell.length_c   1.000
_cell.angle_alpha   90.00
_cell.angle_beta   90.00
_cell.angle_gamma   90.00
#
_symmetry.space_group_name_H-M   'P 1'
#
loop_
_entity.id
_entity.type
_entity.pdbx_description
1 polymer ?
#
loop_
_entity_poly.entity_id
_entity_poly.type
_entity_poly.pdbx_seq_one_letter_code
_entity_poly.pdbx_strand_id
1 'polypeptide(L)'
;MYLKIFNIIKNNQGFSLVEAVASIVLITIALLSFYSLFISSFNTANYNNDKLIAINLAEAELERIKLSPFETGNLPPVDHSVNYNQTIRKTKEIYSGGDTYDLEIIATQNNKEKNNKLINVIVTVEYNGKKSTVEGYVIYE
;
A
#
# COMPACT_ATOMS: atom_id res chain seq x y z
N MET A 1 37.36 25.93 25.48
CA MET A 1 37.07 24.68 24.76
C MET A 1 37.75 24.62 23.37
N TYR A 2 37.92 25.73 22.65
CA TYR A 2 38.68 25.78 21.39
C TYR A 2 40.22 25.66 21.54
N LEU A 3 40.79 26.09 22.68
CA LEU A 3 42.25 26.03 22.91
C LEU A 3 42.82 24.61 23.01
N LYS A 4 41.99 23.61 23.36
CA LYS A 4 42.44 22.21 23.54
C LYS A 4 42.66 21.48 22.21
N ILE A 5 41.95 21.90 21.16
CA ILE A 5 42.08 21.34 19.81
C ILE A 5 43.40 21.82 19.16
N PHE A 6 43.78 23.08 19.37
CA PHE A 6 45.02 23.65 18.81
C PHE A 6 46.30 23.03 19.39
N ASN A 7 46.29 22.58 20.64
CA ASN A 7 47.45 21.95 21.27
C ASN A 7 47.74 20.53 20.76
N ILE A 8 46.77 19.86 20.12
CA ILE A 8 47.00 18.56 19.46
C ILE A 8 47.91 18.74 18.23
N ILE A 9 47.76 19.85 17.51
CA ILE A 9 48.55 20.17 16.30
C ILE A 9 50.01 20.48 16.65
N LYS A 10 50.27 20.97 17.87
CA LYS A 10 51.61 21.36 18.33
C LYS A 10 52.44 20.18 18.85
N ASN A 11 51.81 19.03 19.09
CA ASN A 11 52.46 17.79 19.49
C ASN A 11 52.52 16.90 18.24
N ASN A 12 53.71 16.73 17.64
CA ASN A 12 53.93 16.00 16.37
C ASN A 12 53.62 14.47 16.43
N GLN A 13 52.74 14.03 17.33
CA GLN A 13 52.22 12.68 17.39
C GLN A 13 51.04 12.57 16.41
N GLY A 14 51.37 12.37 15.13
CA GLY A 14 50.38 11.98 14.12
C GLY A 14 49.84 10.57 14.39
N PHE A 15 48.70 10.25 13.79
CA PHE A 15 48.19 8.88 13.81
C PHE A 15 49.17 7.94 13.13
N SER A 16 49.40 6.78 13.74
CA SER A 16 50.10 5.69 13.05
C SER A 16 49.28 5.24 11.84
N LEU A 17 49.97 4.84 10.77
CA LEU A 17 49.33 4.24 9.59
C LEU A 17 48.44 3.05 9.99
N VAL A 18 48.87 2.27 10.99
CA VAL A 18 48.13 1.11 11.51
C VAL A 18 46.84 1.55 12.22
N GLU A 19 46.87 2.64 12.98
CA GLU A 19 45.67 3.17 13.67
C GLU A 19 44.65 3.74 12.68
N ALA A 20 45.13 4.42 11.64
CA ALA A 20 44.27 4.91 10.56
C ALA A 20 43.58 3.76 9.82
N VAL A 21 44.33 2.71 9.48
CA VAL A 21 43.79 1.50 8.84
C VAL A 21 42.78 0.80 9.76
N ALA A 22 43.12 0.61 11.04
CA ALA A 22 42.21 0.01 12.02
C ALA A 22 40.90 0.80 12.16
N SER A 23 40.99 2.13 12.18
CA SER A 23 39.81 3.02 12.25
C SER A 23 38.90 2.88 11.03
N ILE A 24 39.48 2.85 9.82
CA ILE A 24 38.73 2.65 8.57
C ILE A 24 38.03 1.27 8.57
N VAL A 25 38.72 0.22 9.01
CA VAL A 25 38.15 -1.13 9.12
C VAL A 25 36.97 -1.13 10.08
N LEU A 26 37.11 -0.54 11.27
CA LEU A 26 36.03 -0.46 12.25
C LEU A 26 34.82 0.32 11.71
N ILE A 27 35.06 1.45 11.03
CA ILE A 27 33.98 2.24 10.41
C ILE A 27 33.28 1.43 9.32
N THR A 28 34.02 0.68 8.51
CA THR A 28 33.45 -0.14 7.43
C THR A 28 32.54 -1.23 7.99
N ILE A 29 32.97 -1.92 9.04
CA ILE A 29 32.15 -2.94 9.72
C ILE A 29 30.86 -2.29 10.26
N ALA A 30 30.95 -1.12 10.89
CA ALA A 30 29.79 -0.40 11.37
C ALA A 30 28.83 -0.03 10.23
N LEU A 31 29.33 0.52 9.12
CA LEU A 31 28.52 0.92 7.97
C LEU A 31 27.81 -0.27 7.30
N LEU A 32 28.52 -1.40 7.13
CA LEU A 32 27.93 -2.63 6.59
C LEU A 32 26.80 -3.16 7.49
N SER A 33 26.91 -2.95 8.80
CA SER A 33 25.86 -3.34 9.77
C SER A 33 24.55 -2.59 9.51
N PHE A 34 24.62 -1.30 9.14
CA PHE A 34 23.44 -0.48 8.85
C PHE A 34 22.91 -0.64 7.42
N TYR A 35 23.75 -1.11 6.48
CA TYR A 35 23.37 -1.24 5.07
C TYR A 35 22.13 -2.13 4.86
N SER A 36 22.02 -3.22 5.62
CA SER A 36 20.86 -4.12 5.57
C SER A 36 19.55 -3.42 5.97
N LEU A 37 19.61 -2.52 6.96
CA LEU A 37 18.46 -1.75 7.42
C LEU A 37 18.00 -0.76 6.36
N PHE A 38 18.92 -0.15 5.61
CA PHE A 38 18.57 0.75 4.51
C PHE A 38 17.83 0.03 3.38
N ILE A 39 18.32 -1.14 2.95
CA ILE A 39 17.63 -1.96 1.94
C ILE A 39 16.24 -2.35 2.43
N SER A 40 16.14 -2.84 3.67
CA SER A 40 14.86 -3.21 4.26
C SER A 40 13.89 -2.03 4.34
N SER A 41 14.38 -0.84 4.72
CA SER A 41 13.57 0.38 4.81
C SER A 41 13.05 0.81 3.44
N PHE A 42 13.88 0.77 2.41
CA PHE A 42 13.46 1.11 1.04
C PHE A 42 12.40 0.14 0.51
N ASN A 43 12.62 -1.17 0.67
CA ASN A 43 11.65 -2.19 0.26
C ASN A 43 10.33 -2.06 1.03
N THR A 44 10.40 -1.76 2.32
CA THR A 44 9.22 -1.52 3.16
C THR A 44 8.46 -0.27 2.72
N ALA A 45 9.17 0.82 2.39
CA ALA A 45 8.56 2.03 1.89
C ALA A 45 7.80 1.79 0.58
N ASN A 46 8.41 1.08 -0.38
CA ASN A 46 7.76 0.74 -1.64
C ASN A 46 6.56 -0.19 -1.43
N TYR A 47 6.71 -1.23 -0.60
CA TYR A 47 5.61 -2.12 -0.23
C TYR A 47 4.42 -1.36 0.36
N ASN A 48 4.69 -0.44 1.28
CA ASN A 48 3.66 0.35 1.93
C ASN A 48 3.00 1.33 0.96
N ASN A 49 3.77 1.92 0.04
CA ASN A 49 3.24 2.79 -1.01
C ASN A 49 2.26 2.03 -1.92
N ASP A 50 2.67 0.88 -2.46
CA ASP A 50 1.80 0.03 -3.29
C ASP A 50 0.54 -0.41 -2.53
N LYS A 51 0.68 -0.74 -1.24
CA LYS A 51 -0.44 -1.11 -0.37
C LYS A 51 -1.41 0.06 -0.16
N LEU A 52 -0.92 1.27 0.03
CA LEU A 52 -1.75 2.48 0.16
C LEU A 52 -2.49 2.79 -1.13
N ILE A 53 -1.84 2.61 -2.29
CA ILE A 53 -2.48 2.75 -3.60
C ILE A 53 -3.63 1.73 -3.72
N ALA A 54 -3.41 0.46 -3.38
CA ALA A 54 -4.46 -0.56 -3.42
C ALA A 54 -5.63 -0.24 -2.48
N ILE A 55 -5.38 0.33 -1.29
CA ILE A 55 -6.43 0.79 -0.35
C ILE A 55 -7.25 1.91 -0.99
N ASN A 56 -6.59 2.97 -1.45
CA ASN A 56 -7.27 4.13 -2.04
C ASN A 56 -8.08 3.74 -3.28
N LEU A 57 -7.59 2.81 -4.10
CA LEU A 57 -8.33 2.29 -5.25
C LEU A 57 -9.56 1.50 -4.83
N ALA A 58 -9.44 0.62 -3.84
CA ALA A 58 -10.57 -0.15 -3.34
C ALA A 58 -11.66 0.76 -2.74
N GLU A 59 -11.27 1.78 -1.98
CA GLU A 59 -12.19 2.80 -1.46
C GLU A 59 -12.85 3.59 -2.59
N ALA A 60 -12.08 4.05 -3.57
CA ALA A 60 -12.60 4.79 -4.71
C ALA A 60 -13.58 3.96 -5.55
N GLU A 61 -13.30 2.67 -5.79
CA GLU A 61 -14.23 1.78 -6.49
C GLU A 61 -15.50 1.54 -5.68
N LEU A 62 -15.40 1.34 -4.37
CA LEU A 62 -16.59 1.21 -3.52
C LEU A 62 -17.47 2.47 -3.58
N GLU A 63 -16.87 3.66 -3.49
CA GLU A 63 -17.62 4.92 -3.60
C GLU A 63 -18.25 5.10 -4.99
N ARG A 64 -17.56 4.71 -6.07
CA ARG A 64 -18.14 4.70 -7.44
C ARG A 64 -19.35 3.77 -7.53
N ILE A 65 -19.27 2.58 -6.94
CA ILE A 65 -20.39 1.63 -6.89
C ILE A 65 -21.54 2.21 -6.06
N LYS A 66 -21.28 2.91 -4.96
CA LYS A 66 -22.35 3.56 -4.18
C LYS A 66 -23.07 4.67 -4.94
N LEU A 67 -22.34 5.46 -5.74
CA LEU A 67 -22.93 6.55 -6.53
C LEU A 67 -23.78 6.03 -7.69
N SER A 68 -23.27 5.01 -8.41
CA SER A 68 -23.93 4.43 -9.57
C SER A 68 -23.87 2.89 -9.52
N PRO A 69 -24.71 2.24 -8.69
CA PRO A 69 -24.63 0.78 -8.46
C PRO A 69 -24.83 -0.04 -9.73
N PHE A 70 -25.77 0.39 -10.58
CA PHE A 70 -26.24 -0.37 -11.74
C PHE A 70 -25.69 0.15 -13.07
N GLU A 71 -24.69 1.04 -13.03
CA GLU A 71 -23.98 1.40 -14.24
C GLU A 71 -23.26 0.19 -14.83
N THR A 72 -23.13 0.19 -16.16
CA THR A 72 -22.58 -0.94 -16.91
C THR A 72 -21.20 -1.31 -16.37
N GLY A 73 -21.15 -2.42 -15.65
CA GLY A 73 -19.93 -2.97 -15.12
C GLY A 73 -19.70 -2.84 -13.61
N ASN A 74 -20.60 -2.23 -12.86
CA ASN A 74 -20.50 -2.20 -11.39
C ASN A 74 -21.25 -3.38 -10.78
N LEU A 75 -22.58 -3.39 -10.86
CA LEU A 75 -23.45 -4.47 -10.41
C LEU A 75 -24.58 -4.67 -11.44
N PRO A 76 -24.99 -5.92 -11.77
CA PRO A 76 -26.21 -6.12 -12.56
C PRO A 76 -27.47 -5.60 -11.81
N PRO A 77 -28.53 -5.23 -12.53
CA PRO A 77 -29.78 -4.75 -11.92
C PRO A 77 -30.34 -5.73 -10.86
N VAL A 78 -30.97 -5.19 -9.81
CA VAL A 78 -31.55 -6.01 -8.73
C VAL A 78 -32.82 -6.71 -9.21
N ASP A 79 -32.82 -8.04 -9.12
CA ASP A 79 -34.05 -8.83 -9.14
C ASP A 79 -34.65 -8.90 -7.73
N HIS A 80 -35.80 -8.25 -7.54
CA HIS A 80 -36.51 -8.16 -6.27
C HIS A 80 -37.09 -9.50 -5.81
N SER A 81 -37.12 -10.53 -6.66
CA SER A 81 -37.65 -11.84 -6.32
C SER A 81 -36.65 -12.75 -5.60
N VAL A 82 -35.35 -12.49 -5.74
CA VAL A 82 -34.26 -13.32 -5.20
C VAL A 82 -33.32 -12.53 -4.28
N ASN A 83 -32.44 -13.23 -3.57
CA ASN A 83 -31.36 -12.60 -2.81
C ASN A 83 -30.18 -12.33 -3.76
N TYR A 84 -29.60 -11.14 -3.64
CA TYR A 84 -28.46 -10.74 -4.46
C TYR A 84 -27.21 -11.53 -4.08
N ASN A 85 -26.54 -12.15 -5.06
CA ASN A 85 -25.27 -12.84 -4.85
C ASN A 85 -24.45 -12.87 -6.15
N GLN A 86 -23.57 -11.89 -6.32
CA GLN A 86 -22.81 -11.68 -7.55
C GLN A 86 -21.32 -11.53 -7.23
N THR A 87 -20.48 -12.16 -8.05
CA THR A 87 -19.03 -11.91 -8.07
C THR A 87 -18.64 -11.42 -9.45
N ILE A 88 -17.92 -10.31 -9.50
CA ILE A 88 -17.45 -9.68 -10.72
C ILE A 88 -15.94 -9.51 -10.61
N ARG A 89 -15.20 -9.91 -11.65
CA ARG A 89 -13.74 -9.75 -11.73
C ARG A 89 -13.37 -8.98 -12.98
N LYS A 90 -12.49 -8.00 -12.84
CA LYS A 90 -12.10 -7.07 -13.90
C LYS A 90 -10.66 -6.63 -13.71
N THR A 91 -10.00 -6.30 -14.80
CA THR A 91 -8.75 -5.55 -14.77
C THR A 91 -9.06 -4.14 -15.27
N LYS A 92 -8.57 -3.12 -14.55
CA LYS A 92 -8.85 -1.72 -14.85
C LYS A 92 -7.55 -0.91 -14.81
N GLU A 93 -7.51 0.17 -15.57
CA GLU A 93 -6.38 1.10 -15.58
C GLU A 93 -6.54 2.16 -14.49
N ILE A 94 -5.45 2.45 -13.79
CA ILE A 94 -5.42 3.42 -12.69
C ILE A 94 -5.58 4.84 -13.24
N TYR A 95 -4.98 5.14 -14.40
CA TYR A 95 -5.09 6.37 -15.21
C TYR A 95 -4.59 6.08 -16.64
N SER A 96 -4.66 7.04 -17.57
CA SER A 96 -4.14 6.95 -18.96
C SER A 96 -2.61 6.75 -19.09
N GLY A 97 -1.93 6.31 -18.04
CA GLY A 97 -0.49 6.03 -17.99
C GLY A 97 -0.12 4.55 -18.13
N GLY A 98 -1.10 3.64 -18.24
CA GLY A 98 -0.88 2.22 -18.54
C GLY A 98 -0.74 1.29 -17.32
N ASP A 99 -0.70 1.83 -16.10
CA ASP A 99 -0.72 1.00 -14.89
C ASP A 99 -2.11 0.38 -14.69
N THR A 100 -2.14 -0.92 -14.42
CA THR A 100 -3.36 -1.70 -14.24
C THR A 100 -3.47 -2.26 -12.83
N TYR A 101 -4.69 -2.54 -12.41
CA TYR A 101 -5.01 -3.25 -11.19
C TYR A 101 -6.13 -4.25 -11.45
N ASP A 102 -6.11 -5.34 -10.69
CA ASP A 102 -7.18 -6.31 -10.69
C ASP A 102 -8.21 -5.95 -9.62
N LEU A 103 -9.47 -6.01 -10.00
CA LEU A 103 -10.63 -5.64 -9.21
C LEU A 103 -11.56 -6.83 -9.11
N GLU A 104 -11.89 -7.22 -7.89
CA GLU A 104 -12.92 -8.19 -7.56
C GLU A 104 -14.00 -7.53 -6.71
N ILE A 105 -15.24 -7.57 -7.19
CA ILE A 105 -16.42 -7.05 -6.50
C ILE A 105 -17.28 -8.26 -6.13
N ILE A 106 -17.58 -8.41 -4.86
CA ILE A 106 -18.50 -9.42 -4.34
C ILE A 106 -19.67 -8.68 -3.73
N ALA A 107 -20.86 -8.87 -4.28
CA ALA A 107 -22.08 -8.25 -3.81
C ALA A 107 -23.04 -9.32 -3.31
N THR A 108 -23.42 -9.24 -2.04
CA THR A 108 -24.31 -10.20 -1.38
C THR A 108 -25.45 -9.48 -0.67
N GLN A 109 -26.53 -10.21 -0.43
CA GLN A 109 -27.68 -9.69 0.29
C GLN A 109 -28.39 -10.82 1.03
N ASN A 110 -28.68 -10.60 2.31
CA ASN A 110 -29.57 -11.45 3.10
C ASN A 110 -31.00 -10.87 3.19
N ASN A 111 -31.94 -11.63 3.74
CA ASN A 111 -33.36 -11.23 3.81
C ASN A 111 -33.57 -9.91 4.60
N LYS A 112 -32.77 -9.64 5.63
CA LYS A 112 -32.87 -8.41 6.43
C LYS A 112 -32.34 -7.20 5.66
N GLU A 113 -31.22 -7.36 4.98
CA GLU A 113 -30.63 -6.35 4.11
C GLU A 113 -31.56 -6.02 2.95
N LYS A 114 -32.19 -7.04 2.35
CA LYS A 114 -33.23 -6.87 1.33
C LYS A 114 -34.41 -6.04 1.81
N ASN A 115 -34.93 -6.34 3.01
CA ASN A 115 -36.02 -5.56 3.60
C ASN A 115 -35.63 -4.09 3.83
N ASN A 116 -34.34 -3.82 4.07
CA ASN A 116 -33.80 -2.48 4.25
C ASN A 116 -33.28 -1.85 2.94
N LYS A 117 -33.45 -2.53 1.79
CA LYS A 117 -32.92 -2.14 0.48
C LYS A 117 -31.40 -1.90 0.48
N LEU A 118 -30.67 -2.79 1.15
CA LEU A 118 -29.21 -2.76 1.25
C LEU A 118 -28.60 -3.94 0.49
N ILE A 119 -27.50 -3.69 -0.22
CA ILE A 119 -26.63 -4.72 -0.80
C ILE A 119 -25.28 -4.58 -0.11
N ASN A 120 -24.79 -5.66 0.49
CA ASN A 120 -23.42 -5.72 1.00
C ASN A 120 -22.46 -5.87 -0.19
N VAL A 121 -21.46 -5.00 -0.27
CA VAL A 121 -20.47 -4.98 -1.35
C VAL A 121 -19.07 -5.02 -0.74
N ILE A 122 -18.32 -6.04 -1.12
CA ILE A 122 -16.92 -6.23 -0.79
C ILE A 122 -16.12 -5.99 -2.06
N VAL A 123 -15.24 -4.99 -2.02
CA VAL A 123 -14.35 -4.63 -3.11
C VAL A 123 -12.92 -5.04 -2.73
N THR A 124 -12.33 -5.90 -3.54
CA THR A 124 -10.92 -6.31 -3.42
C THR A 124 -10.14 -5.80 -4.62
N VAL A 125 -9.05 -5.08 -4.35
CA VAL A 125 -8.11 -4.59 -5.36
C VAL A 125 -6.76 -5.26 -5.16
N GLU A 126 -6.14 -5.71 -6.25
CA GLU A 126 -4.75 -6.16 -6.32
C GLU A 126 -3.94 -5.23 -7.23
N TYR A 127 -2.90 -4.61 -6.67
CA TYR A 127 -1.97 -3.73 -7.38
C TYR A 127 -0.54 -4.12 -7.03
N ASN A 128 0.32 -4.38 -8.02
CA ASN A 128 1.70 -4.83 -7.83
C ASN A 128 1.84 -6.02 -6.83
N GLY A 129 0.88 -6.95 -6.87
CA GLY A 129 0.79 -8.09 -5.95
C GLY A 129 0.41 -7.73 -4.51
N LYS A 130 -0.02 -6.50 -4.25
CA LYS A 130 -0.58 -6.06 -2.95
C LYS A 130 -2.09 -6.04 -3.04
N LYS A 131 -2.71 -6.85 -2.18
CA LYS A 131 -4.17 -6.95 -2.08
C LYS A 131 -4.70 -6.03 -1.01
N SER A 132 -5.81 -5.35 -1.27
CA SER A 132 -6.60 -4.63 -0.26
C SER A 132 -8.07 -4.91 -0.45
N THR A 133 -8.81 -4.96 0.65
CA THR A 133 -10.25 -5.26 0.65
C THR A 133 -10.98 -4.22 1.49
N VAL A 134 -12.05 -3.68 0.93
CA VAL A 134 -12.94 -2.70 1.58
C VAL A 134 -14.37 -3.22 1.47
N GLU A 135 -15.14 -3.08 2.54
CA GLU A 135 -16.53 -3.50 2.63
C GLU A 135 -17.42 -2.29 2.86
N GLY A 136 -18.59 -2.28 2.22
CA GLY A 136 -19.62 -1.28 2.47
C GLY A 136 -20.99 -1.72 2.00
N TYR A 137 -21.99 -0.92 2.34
CA TYR A 137 -23.36 -1.12 1.89
C TYR A 137 -23.72 -0.15 0.78
N VAL A 138 -24.47 -0.66 -0.18
CA VAL A 138 -25.08 0.12 -1.26
C VAL A 138 -26.59 0.12 -1.05
N ILE A 139 -27.18 1.31 -1.06
CA ILE A 139 -28.62 1.50 -0.97
C ILE A 139 -29.17 1.50 -2.39
N TYR A 140 -30.27 0.80 -2.63
CA TYR A 140 -30.99 0.84 -3.90
C TYR A 140 -32.46 1.20 -3.68
N GLU A 141 -33.09 1.77 -4.70
CA GLU A 141 -34.51 2.17 -4.64
C GLU A 141 -35.45 1.08 -5.14
#